data_AF-A0A520J7T6-F1
#
_entry.id   AF-A0A520J7T6-F1
#
_cell.length_a   1.000
_cell.length_b   1.000
_cell.length_c   1.000
_cell.angle_alpha   90.00
_cell.angle_beta   90.00
_cell.angle_gamma   90.00
#
_symmetry.space_group_name_H-M   'P 1'
#
loop_
_entity.id
_entity.type
_entity.pdbx_description
1 polymer ?
#
loop_
_entity_poly.entity_id
_entity_poly.type
_entity_poly.pdbx_seq_one_letter_code
_entity_poly.pdbx_strand_id
1 'polypeptide(L)'
;MLLLVAFALRSPFFGNPVIHSDEQFYLLVGDRLLHGAWPYVDIFDRKPVGLFLIFAAIRSVGGDGVLMYQLAATLVATATAFLVARIVSRLAADDAGPVTSVGAALIYLVWIIVFDGAGGQSAVWGNGLMASAALLVLDTTRGHRHISLRGAGAMLLIGLAMQIKYTAMFEGIFFGLTLVWAAYRDGRSIGRLTADAALWIGAALF
;
A
#
# COMPACT_ATOMS: atom_id res chain seq x y z
N MET A 1 -7.26 19.89 1.06
CA MET A 1 -8.59 19.41 0.62
C MET A 1 -8.79 17.92 0.89
N LEU A 2 -8.01 17.00 0.28
CA LEU A 2 -8.21 15.54 0.44
C LEU A 2 -8.24 15.08 1.90
N LEU A 3 -7.35 15.60 2.75
CA LEU A 3 -7.33 15.29 4.17
C LEU A 3 -8.66 15.64 4.86
N LEU A 4 -9.20 16.84 4.60
CA LEU A 4 -10.47 17.29 5.18
C LEU A 4 -11.62 16.39 4.73
N VAL A 5 -11.64 15.99 3.46
CA VAL A 5 -12.64 15.07 2.93
C VAL A 5 -12.50 13.69 3.58
N ALA A 6 -11.28 13.16 3.69
CA ALA A 6 -11.03 11.87 4.32
C ALA A 6 -11.46 11.86 5.79
N PHE A 7 -11.17 12.92 6.54
CA PHE A 7 -11.64 13.12 7.91
C PHE A 7 -13.17 13.22 7.99
N ALA A 8 -13.80 14.00 7.12
CA ALA A 8 -15.26 14.15 7.11
C ALA A 8 -15.98 12.84 6.78
N LEU A 9 -15.46 12.05 5.84
CA LEU A 9 -16.02 10.74 5.48
C LEU A 9 -15.82 9.70 6.58
N ARG A 10 -14.74 9.80 7.35
CA ARG A 10 -14.38 8.81 8.39
C ARG A 10 -14.83 9.20 9.81
N SER A 11 -15.20 10.45 10.04
CA SER A 11 -15.56 10.93 11.38
C SER A 11 -16.69 10.17 12.06
N PRO A 12 -17.73 9.63 11.37
CA PRO A 12 -18.76 8.83 12.04
C PRO A 12 -18.24 7.52 12.65
N PHE A 13 -17.07 7.06 12.23
CA PHE A 13 -16.47 5.81 12.70
C PHE A 13 -15.46 6.01 13.83
N PHE A 14 -15.03 7.25 14.09
CA PHE A 14 -13.99 7.52 15.08
C PHE A 14 -14.42 7.13 16.50
N GLY A 15 -13.58 6.33 17.16
CA GLY A 15 -13.83 5.78 18.49
C GLY A 15 -14.80 4.60 18.52
N ASN A 16 -15.40 4.21 17.38
CA ASN A 16 -16.24 3.02 17.31
C ASN A 16 -15.35 1.76 17.22
N PRO A 17 -15.34 0.86 18.22
CA PRO A 17 -14.52 -0.34 18.19
C PRO A 17 -15.08 -1.46 17.30
N VAL A 18 -16.34 -1.37 16.87
CA VAL A 18 -17.06 -2.45 16.17
C VAL A 18 -17.29 -2.15 14.70
N ILE A 19 -16.35 -1.47 14.02
CA ILE A 19 -16.40 -1.28 12.57
C ILE A 19 -16.29 -2.64 11.86
N HIS A 20 -15.25 -3.42 12.17
CA HIS A 20 -15.05 -4.77 11.67
C HIS A 20 -14.28 -5.63 12.70
N SER A 21 -14.60 -6.93 12.75
CA SER A 21 -13.95 -7.89 13.67
C SER A 21 -12.45 -8.05 13.44
N ASP A 22 -12.03 -7.99 12.17
CA ASP A 22 -10.63 -8.09 11.75
C ASP A 22 -9.75 -7.03 12.43
N GLU A 23 -10.24 -5.78 12.53
CA GLU A 23 -9.47 -4.67 13.09
C GLU A 23 -9.26 -4.79 14.60
N GLN A 24 -10.26 -5.32 15.31
CA GLN A 24 -10.13 -5.65 16.73
C GLN A 24 -9.05 -6.70 16.95
N PHE A 25 -9.01 -7.71 16.06
CA PHE A 25 -7.99 -8.74 16.11
C PHE A 25 -6.60 -8.17 15.82
N TYR A 26 -6.44 -7.34 14.78
CA TYR A 26 -5.14 -6.71 14.49
C TYR A 26 -4.64 -5.85 15.64
N LEU A 27 -5.54 -5.07 16.27
CA LEU A 27 -5.22 -4.24 17.43
C LEU A 27 -4.81 -5.08 18.64
N LEU A 28 -5.52 -6.18 18.90
CA LEU A 28 -5.20 -7.14 19.95
C LEU A 28 -3.81 -7.74 19.74
N VAL A 29 -3.53 -8.29 18.55
CA VAL A 29 -2.23 -8.92 18.28
C VAL A 29 -1.11 -7.90 18.35
N GLY A 30 -1.31 -6.69 17.82
CA GLY A 30 -0.35 -5.59 17.93
C GLY A 30 -0.05 -5.21 19.38
N ASP A 31 -1.06 -5.16 20.24
CA ASP A 31 -0.88 -4.89 21.67
C ASP A 31 -0.14 -6.04 22.38
N ARG A 32 -0.46 -7.30 22.07
CA ARG A 32 0.18 -8.48 22.68
C ARG A 32 1.62 -8.68 22.23
N LEU A 33 1.95 -8.29 21.01
CA LEU A 33 3.34 -8.20 20.53
C LEU A 33 4.21 -7.34 21.44
N LEU A 34 3.70 -6.18 21.88
CA LEU A 34 4.42 -5.29 22.81
C LEU A 34 4.59 -5.90 24.21
N HIS A 35 3.79 -6.92 24.54
CA HIS A 35 3.83 -7.65 25.82
C HIS A 35 4.49 -9.04 25.69
N GLY A 36 5.23 -9.28 24.61
CA GLY A 36 6.07 -10.48 24.43
C GLY A 36 5.39 -11.68 23.80
N ALA A 37 4.13 -11.56 23.35
CA ALA A 37 3.48 -12.63 22.59
C ALA A 37 3.98 -12.65 21.14
N TRP A 38 4.25 -13.85 20.61
CA TRP A 38 4.72 -14.05 19.25
C TRP A 38 3.56 -14.44 18.32
N PRO A 39 3.37 -13.74 17.18
CA PRO A 39 2.41 -14.14 16.17
C PRO A 39 2.76 -15.54 15.66
N TYR A 40 1.74 -16.32 15.30
CA TYR A 40 1.85 -17.70 14.81
C TYR A 40 2.26 -18.75 15.84
N VAL A 41 2.71 -18.35 17.03
CA VAL A 41 3.02 -19.25 18.16
C VAL A 41 1.97 -19.11 19.25
N ASP A 42 1.86 -17.91 19.83
CA ASP A 42 0.93 -17.64 20.93
C ASP A 42 -0.45 -17.23 20.42
N ILE A 43 -0.48 -16.49 19.30
CA ILE A 43 -1.71 -16.05 18.64
C ILE A 43 -1.61 -16.40 17.17
N PHE A 44 -2.36 -17.42 16.76
CA PHE A 44 -2.37 -17.90 15.39
C PHE A 44 -3.26 -17.04 14.48
N ASP A 45 -2.73 -16.71 13.30
CA ASP A 45 -3.48 -16.11 12.20
C ASP A 45 -2.75 -16.36 10.85
N ARG A 46 -3.45 -16.16 9.74
CA ARG A 46 -2.90 -16.34 8.38
C ARG A 46 -2.33 -15.07 7.76
N LYS A 47 -2.54 -13.89 8.36
CA LYS A 47 -2.06 -12.60 7.83
C LYS A 47 -0.55 -12.50 8.09
N PRO A 48 0.20 -11.82 7.20
CA PRO A 48 1.63 -11.64 7.42
C PRO A 48 1.93 -10.66 8.56
N VAL A 49 3.15 -10.76 9.09
CA VAL A 49 3.55 -10.15 10.37
C VAL A 49 3.57 -8.62 10.31
N GLY A 50 3.83 -8.04 9.13
CA GLY A 50 3.90 -6.60 8.94
C GLY A 50 2.61 -5.88 9.31
N LEU A 51 1.45 -6.50 9.10
CA LEU A 51 0.17 -5.95 9.54
C LEU A 51 0.12 -5.80 11.06
N PHE A 52 0.54 -6.80 11.83
CA PHE A 52 0.55 -6.73 13.28
C PHE A 52 1.61 -5.76 13.82
N LEU A 53 2.74 -5.62 13.14
CA LEU A 53 3.78 -4.64 13.47
C LEU A 53 3.28 -3.19 13.29
N ILE A 54 2.45 -2.91 12.29
CA ILE A 54 1.80 -1.60 12.14
C ILE A 54 0.92 -1.29 13.35
N PHE A 55 0.09 -2.26 13.78
CA PHE A 55 -0.75 -2.07 14.95
C PHE A 55 0.06 -1.98 16.25
N ALA A 56 1.15 -2.75 16.40
CA ALA A 56 2.07 -2.62 17.52
C ALA A 56 2.72 -1.23 17.57
N ALA A 57 3.16 -0.69 16.43
CA ALA A 57 3.69 0.66 16.35
C ALA A 57 2.65 1.71 16.78
N ILE A 58 1.40 1.58 16.31
CA ILE A 58 0.30 2.47 16.73
C ILE A 58 0.04 2.36 18.23
N ARG A 59 0.01 1.13 18.78
CA ARG A 59 -0.19 0.88 20.21
C ARG A 59 0.94 1.44 21.08
N SER A 60 2.17 1.47 20.57
CA SER A 60 3.34 2.01 21.29
C SER A 60 3.27 3.52 21.56
N VAL A 61 2.47 4.25 20.77
CA VAL A 61 2.24 5.69 20.95
C VAL A 61 1.36 5.97 22.19
N GLY A 62 0.59 4.98 22.65
CA GLY A 62 -0.35 5.11 23.76
C GLY A 62 -1.70 5.70 23.36
N GLY A 63 -2.50 6.08 24.37
CA GLY A 63 -3.87 6.56 24.17
C GLY A 63 -4.87 5.45 23.81
N ASP A 64 -6.06 5.88 23.35
CA ASP A 64 -7.12 4.97 22.92
C ASP A 64 -6.72 4.27 21.61
N GLY A 65 -6.45 2.97 21.70
CA GLY A 65 -5.93 2.20 20.56
C GLY A 65 -6.85 2.23 19.34
N VAL A 66 -8.16 2.27 19.57
CA VAL A 66 -9.18 2.28 18.51
C VAL A 66 -9.12 3.58 17.73
N LEU A 67 -9.21 4.70 18.43
CA LEU A 67 -9.11 6.01 17.83
C LEU A 67 -7.76 6.19 17.12
N MET A 68 -6.65 5.77 17.74
CA MET A 68 -5.31 5.95 17.18
C MET A 68 -5.13 5.21 15.85
N TYR A 69 -5.58 3.96 15.74
CA TYR A 69 -5.45 3.25 14.47
C TYR A 69 -6.36 3.85 13.39
N GLN A 70 -7.53 4.37 13.75
CA GLN A 70 -8.47 4.99 12.80
C GLN A 70 -7.93 6.32 12.27
N LEU A 71 -7.29 7.11 13.12
CA LEU A 71 -6.60 8.33 12.72
C LEU A 71 -5.42 8.01 11.78
N ALA A 72 -4.59 7.03 12.13
CA ALA A 72 -3.50 6.57 11.29
C ALA A 72 -4.01 6.04 9.92
N ALA A 73 -5.06 5.22 9.92
CA ALA A 73 -5.71 4.73 8.71
C ALA A 73 -6.25 5.88 7.83
N THR A 74 -6.79 6.95 8.44
CA THR A 74 -7.25 8.15 7.71
C THR A 74 -6.11 8.87 7.01
N LEU A 75 -4.95 9.01 7.67
CA LEU A 75 -3.76 9.60 7.08
C LEU A 75 -3.25 8.77 5.91
N VAL A 76 -3.17 7.44 6.08
CA VAL A 76 -2.74 6.53 5.02
C VAL A 76 -3.72 6.55 3.84
N ALA A 77 -5.04 6.50 4.09
CA ALA A 77 -6.03 6.61 3.03
C ALA A 77 -5.92 7.93 2.26
N THR A 78 -5.62 9.04 2.95
CA THR A 78 -5.37 10.34 2.32
C THR A 78 -4.12 10.33 1.44
N ALA A 79 -3.01 9.76 1.95
CA ALA A 79 -1.78 9.61 1.19
C ALA A 79 -1.99 8.74 -0.06
N THR A 80 -2.71 7.63 0.07
CA THR A 80 -3.05 6.77 -1.07
C THR A 80 -3.94 7.49 -2.09
N ALA A 81 -4.93 8.28 -1.64
CA ALA A 81 -5.74 9.09 -2.54
C ALA A 81 -4.88 10.09 -3.34
N PHE A 82 -3.91 10.72 -2.69
CA PHE A 82 -2.95 11.58 -3.37
C PHE A 82 -2.14 10.81 -4.42
N LEU A 83 -1.63 9.62 -4.09
CA LEU A 83 -0.92 8.76 -5.04
C LEU A 83 -1.80 8.36 -6.23
N VAL A 84 -3.09 8.06 -6.01
CA VAL A 84 -4.06 7.79 -7.09
C VAL A 84 -4.22 9.01 -8.00
N ALA A 85 -4.34 10.23 -7.46
CA ALA A 85 -4.33 11.45 -8.28
C ALA A 85 -3.05 11.56 -9.10
N ARG A 86 -1.88 11.22 -8.52
CA ARG A 86 -0.61 11.22 -9.26
C ARG A 86 -0.62 10.20 -10.38
N ILE A 87 -1.09 8.97 -10.15
CA ILE A 87 -1.19 7.94 -11.18
C ILE A 87 -2.07 8.42 -12.34
N VAL A 88 -3.25 8.96 -12.04
CA VAL A 88 -4.17 9.48 -13.07
C VAL A 88 -3.56 10.66 -13.80
N SER A 89 -2.88 11.59 -13.12
CA SER A 89 -2.19 12.71 -13.77
C SER A 89 -1.09 12.25 -14.74
N ARG A 90 -0.52 11.06 -14.52
CA ARG A 90 0.46 10.47 -15.42
C ARG A 90 -0.24 9.79 -16.59
N LEU A 91 -1.37 9.13 -16.39
CA LEU A 91 -2.06 8.35 -17.43
C LEU A 91 -2.96 9.19 -18.35
N ALA A 92 -3.52 10.29 -17.84
CA ALA A 92 -4.43 11.12 -18.59
C ALA A 92 -3.73 11.89 -19.72
N ALA A 93 -4.47 12.20 -20.79
CA ALA A 93 -4.00 13.09 -21.84
C ALA A 93 -3.75 14.50 -21.29
N ASP A 94 -2.88 15.27 -21.95
CA ASP A 94 -2.50 16.62 -21.50
C ASP A 94 -3.71 17.57 -21.30
N ASP A 95 -4.80 17.33 -22.04
CA ASP A 95 -6.03 18.13 -22.00
C ASP A 95 -6.97 17.78 -20.83
N ALA A 96 -6.72 16.68 -20.12
CA ALA A 96 -7.63 16.14 -19.11
C ALA A 96 -7.75 17.00 -17.83
N GLY A 97 -6.95 18.05 -17.71
CA GLY A 97 -7.00 19.03 -16.62
C GLY A 97 -6.80 18.45 -15.20
N PRO A 98 -6.66 19.30 -14.18
CA PRO A 98 -6.49 18.86 -12.80
C PRO A 98 -7.75 18.19 -12.20
N VAL A 99 -8.92 18.43 -12.80
CA VAL A 99 -10.22 17.94 -12.32
C VAL A 99 -10.29 16.41 -12.34
N THR A 100 -9.76 15.77 -13.38
CA THR A 100 -9.77 14.29 -13.51
C THR A 100 -8.95 13.61 -12.42
N SER A 101 -7.77 14.14 -12.12
CA SER A 101 -6.88 13.62 -11.07
C SER A 101 -7.48 13.80 -9.67
N VAL A 102 -8.05 14.98 -9.40
CA VAL A 102 -8.75 15.24 -8.14
C VAL A 102 -10.00 14.37 -8.01
N GLY A 103 -10.78 14.23 -9.08
CA GLY A 103 -11.94 13.35 -9.13
C GLY A 103 -11.59 11.91 -8.78
N ALA A 104 -10.51 11.37 -9.36
CA ALA A 104 -10.04 10.02 -9.05
C ALA A 104 -9.64 9.83 -7.57
N ALA A 105 -8.97 10.81 -6.97
CA ALA A 105 -8.63 10.77 -5.54
C ALA A 105 -9.88 10.80 -4.63
N LEU A 106 -10.88 11.62 -4.98
CA LEU A 106 -12.14 11.69 -4.24
C LEU A 106 -12.93 10.37 -4.38
N ILE A 107 -12.99 9.82 -5.60
CA ILE A 107 -13.58 8.51 -5.88
C ILE A 107 -12.89 7.43 -5.03
N TYR A 108 -11.55 7.41 -4.98
CA TYR A 108 -10.82 6.47 -4.12
C TYR A 108 -11.22 6.59 -2.64
N LEU A 109 -11.29 7.81 -2.09
CA LEU A 109 -11.65 8.03 -0.68
C LEU A 109 -13.06 7.54 -0.33
N VAL A 110 -13.99 7.62 -1.27
CA VAL A 110 -15.36 7.09 -1.11
C VAL A 110 -15.36 5.58 -1.26
N TRP A 111 -14.80 5.05 -2.35
CA TRP A 111 -14.88 3.63 -2.67
C TRP A 111 -14.09 2.74 -1.71
N ILE A 112 -13.00 3.24 -1.13
CA ILE A 112 -12.28 2.46 -0.12
C ILE A 112 -13.19 2.17 1.09
N ILE A 113 -14.12 3.06 1.46
CA ILE A 113 -15.08 2.83 2.55
C ILE A 113 -16.13 1.81 2.12
N VAL A 114 -16.63 1.91 0.88
CA VAL A 114 -17.61 0.97 0.31
C VAL A 114 -17.08 -0.47 0.25
N PHE A 115 -15.78 -0.64 0.02
CA PHE A 115 -15.10 -1.94 0.02
C PHE A 115 -14.44 -2.27 1.37
N ASP A 116 -15.17 -2.05 2.46
CA ASP A 116 -14.80 -2.39 3.85
C ASP A 116 -13.54 -1.70 4.41
N GLY A 117 -12.99 -0.68 3.74
CA GLY A 117 -11.83 0.10 4.18
C GLY A 117 -12.18 1.35 4.99
N ALA A 118 -13.28 1.31 5.75
CA ALA A 118 -13.70 2.41 6.62
C ALA A 118 -12.70 2.66 7.75
N GLY A 119 -12.23 1.58 8.39
CA GLY A 119 -11.24 1.61 9.46
C GLY A 119 -9.84 1.21 9.01
N GLY A 120 -9.17 0.36 9.80
CA GLY A 120 -7.78 -0.07 9.64
C GLY A 120 -7.58 -1.38 8.90
N GLN A 121 -8.41 -1.69 7.89
CA GLN A 121 -8.26 -2.93 7.12
C GLN A 121 -6.92 -3.04 6.40
N SER A 122 -6.50 -4.28 6.13
CA SER A 122 -5.25 -4.58 5.39
C SER A 122 -5.10 -3.83 4.06
N ALA A 123 -6.21 -3.59 3.33
CA ALA A 123 -6.19 -2.82 2.09
C ALA A 123 -5.79 -1.35 2.29
N VAL A 124 -6.19 -0.72 3.41
CA VAL A 124 -5.84 0.68 3.70
C VAL A 124 -4.32 0.82 3.81
N TRP A 125 -3.67 -0.11 4.50
CA TRP A 125 -2.21 -0.10 4.70
C TRP A 125 -1.43 -0.49 3.44
N GLY A 126 -1.92 -1.49 2.69
CA GLY A 126 -1.22 -2.03 1.52
C GLY A 126 -1.37 -1.18 0.25
N ASN A 127 -2.52 -0.56 0.01
CA ASN A 127 -2.81 0.13 -1.26
C ASN A 127 -1.87 1.30 -1.53
N GLY A 128 -1.40 2.01 -0.49
CA GLY A 128 -0.44 3.11 -0.65
C GLY A 128 0.92 2.64 -1.16
N LEU A 129 1.38 1.47 -0.69
CA LEU A 129 2.61 0.83 -1.18
C LEU A 129 2.45 0.39 -2.64
N MET A 130 1.32 -0.25 -2.97
CA MET A 130 1.03 -0.67 -4.34
C MET A 130 0.88 0.51 -5.31
N ALA A 131 0.23 1.61 -4.89
CA ALA A 131 0.13 2.83 -5.69
C ALA A 131 1.50 3.50 -5.89
N SER A 132 2.36 3.48 -4.87
CA SER A 132 3.74 3.98 -4.97
C SER A 132 4.58 3.13 -5.94
N ALA A 133 4.45 1.79 -5.86
CA ALA A 133 5.10 0.87 -6.79
C ALA A 133 4.61 1.11 -8.23
N ALA A 134 3.30 1.30 -8.43
CA ALA A 134 2.71 1.62 -9.73
C ALA A 134 3.30 2.90 -10.34
N LEU A 135 3.50 3.96 -9.54
CA LEU A 135 4.14 5.20 -10.02
C LEU A 135 5.59 4.98 -10.47
N LEU A 136 6.37 4.20 -9.72
CA LEU A 136 7.73 3.86 -10.12
C LEU A 136 7.75 3.08 -11.44
N VAL A 137 6.86 2.09 -11.59
CA VAL A 137 6.71 1.33 -12.83
C VAL A 137 6.31 2.24 -13.99
N LEU A 138 5.29 3.09 -13.82
CA LEU A 138 4.85 4.04 -14.84
C LEU A 138 5.96 5.04 -15.25
N ASP A 139 6.78 5.48 -14.30
CA ASP A 139 7.87 6.40 -14.59
C ASP A 139 9.05 5.71 -15.30
N THR A 140 9.22 4.40 -15.10
CA THR A 140 10.20 3.61 -15.86
C THR A 140 9.76 3.31 -17.29
N THR A 141 8.46 3.07 -17.52
CA THR A 141 7.94 2.82 -18.87
C THR A 141 7.94 4.07 -19.75
N ARG A 142 7.94 5.26 -19.13
CA ARG A 142 8.05 6.56 -19.83
C ARG A 142 9.48 7.07 -19.97
N GLY A 143 10.39 6.64 -19.10
CA GLY A 143 11.77 7.10 -19.06
C GLY A 143 12.72 5.97 -18.67
N HIS A 144 13.60 5.59 -19.59
CA HIS A 144 14.48 4.43 -19.44
C HIS A 144 15.64 4.63 -18.44
N ARG A 145 15.83 5.86 -17.93
CA ARG A 145 16.89 6.16 -16.95
C ARG A 145 16.61 5.44 -15.62
N HIS A 146 17.59 4.66 -15.18
CA HIS A 146 17.59 3.95 -13.90
C HIS A 146 16.51 2.86 -13.73
N ILE A 147 16.04 2.22 -14.81
CA ILE A 147 15.03 1.14 -14.74
C ILE A 147 15.40 0.03 -13.73
N SER A 148 16.67 -0.37 -13.63
CA SER A 148 17.11 -1.36 -12.63
C SER A 148 16.81 -0.91 -11.19
N LEU A 149 17.19 0.31 -10.83
CA LEU A 149 17.05 0.84 -9.46
C LEU A 149 15.60 1.19 -9.13
N ARG A 150 14.88 1.82 -10.06
CA ARG A 150 13.45 2.12 -9.90
C ARG A 150 12.61 0.85 -9.83
N GLY A 151 12.94 -0.16 -10.63
CA GLY A 151 12.33 -1.48 -10.56
C GLY A 151 12.59 -2.15 -9.21
N ALA A 152 13.82 -2.10 -8.69
CA ALA A 152 14.13 -2.62 -7.36
C ALA A 152 13.33 -1.89 -6.26
N GLY A 153 13.18 -0.57 -6.36
CA GLY A 153 12.34 0.22 -5.45
C GLY A 153 10.86 -0.17 -5.52
N ALA A 154 10.32 -0.39 -6.73
CA ALA A 154 8.94 -0.86 -6.91
C ALA A 154 8.73 -2.26 -6.30
N MET A 155 9.66 -3.18 -6.54
CA MET A 155 9.60 -4.54 -6.02
C MET A 155 9.79 -4.60 -4.51
N LEU A 156 10.60 -3.73 -3.92
CA LEU A 156 10.73 -3.60 -2.46
C LEU A 156 9.42 -3.13 -1.82
N LEU A 157 8.73 -2.16 -2.43
CA LEU A 157 7.40 -1.73 -1.97
C LEU A 157 6.37 -2.86 -2.07
N ILE A 158 6.43 -3.67 -3.12
CA ILE A 158 5.59 -4.87 -3.27
C ILE A 158 5.92 -5.89 -2.18
N GLY A 159 7.20 -6.11 -1.85
CA GLY A 159 7.62 -6.97 -0.74
C GLY A 159 7.00 -6.50 0.59
N LEU A 160 7.12 -5.21 0.90
CA LEU A 160 6.46 -4.60 2.06
C LEU A 160 4.93 -4.78 2.03
N ALA A 161 4.29 -4.65 0.86
CA ALA A 161 2.85 -4.87 0.72
C ALA A 161 2.46 -6.34 0.94
N MET A 162 3.30 -7.31 0.52
CA MET A 162 3.10 -8.73 0.81
C MET A 162 3.20 -9.01 2.31
N GLN A 163 4.01 -8.26 3.06
CA GLN A 163 4.05 -8.32 4.53
C GLN A 163 2.78 -7.75 5.22
N ILE A 164 1.87 -7.13 4.46
CA ILE A 164 0.56 -6.69 4.94
C ILE A 164 -0.53 -7.65 4.46
N LYS A 165 -0.47 -8.08 3.19
CA LYS A 165 -1.42 -9.01 2.58
C LYS A 165 -0.75 -9.77 1.43
N TYR A 166 -0.59 -11.08 1.58
CA TYR A 166 0.05 -11.94 0.58
C TYR A 166 -0.54 -11.83 -0.85
N THR A 167 -1.82 -11.47 -0.99
CA THR A 167 -2.45 -11.32 -2.32
C THR A 167 -1.84 -10.17 -3.14
N ALA A 168 -1.09 -9.25 -2.53
CA ALA A 168 -0.31 -8.24 -3.25
C ALA A 168 0.71 -8.87 -4.23
N MET A 169 1.07 -10.15 -4.03
CA MET A 169 1.91 -10.92 -4.95
C MET A 169 1.37 -10.91 -6.38
N PHE A 170 0.05 -10.99 -6.60
CA PHE A 170 -0.51 -11.05 -7.96
C PHE A 170 -0.30 -9.75 -8.73
N GLU A 171 -0.56 -8.61 -8.09
CA GLU A 171 -0.26 -7.28 -8.64
C GLU A 171 1.26 -7.08 -8.79
N GLY A 172 2.04 -7.61 -7.84
CA GLY A 172 3.50 -7.59 -7.88
C GLY A 172 4.09 -8.33 -9.07
N ILE A 173 3.56 -9.52 -9.39
CA ILE A 173 3.94 -10.29 -10.58
C ILE A 173 3.65 -9.47 -11.84
N PHE A 174 2.47 -8.85 -11.93
CA PHE A 174 2.11 -8.00 -13.06
C PHE A 174 3.09 -6.82 -13.23
N PHE A 175 3.45 -6.14 -12.15
CA PHE A 175 4.44 -5.05 -12.17
C PHE A 175 5.85 -5.53 -12.53
N GLY A 176 6.29 -6.67 -11.97
CA GLY A 176 7.57 -7.28 -12.32
C GLY A 176 7.66 -7.65 -13.80
N LEU A 177 6.62 -8.27 -14.35
CA LEU A 177 6.54 -8.61 -15.78
C LEU A 177 6.53 -7.35 -16.66
N THR A 178 5.85 -6.28 -16.21
CA THR A 178 5.85 -4.99 -16.92
C THR A 178 7.25 -4.36 -16.97
N LEU A 179 8.00 -4.43 -15.86
CA LEU A 179 9.39 -3.96 -15.80
C LEU A 179 10.32 -4.76 -16.71
N VAL A 180 10.19 -6.10 -16.71
CA VAL A 180 10.97 -6.99 -17.60
C VAL A 180 10.65 -6.67 -19.06
N TRP A 181 9.38 -6.52 -19.39
CA TRP A 181 8.94 -6.16 -20.74
C TRP A 181 9.47 -4.79 -21.16
N ALA A 182 9.41 -3.78 -20.29
CA ALA A 182 9.95 -2.45 -20.57
C ALA A 182 11.48 -2.48 -20.78
N ALA A 183 12.20 -3.21 -19.94
CA ALA A 183 13.65 -3.43 -20.06
C ALA A 183 14.03 -4.16 -21.35
N TYR A 184 13.24 -5.15 -21.77
CA TYR A 184 13.43 -5.84 -23.05
C TYR A 184 13.22 -4.88 -24.23
N ARG A 185 12.17 -4.04 -24.19
CA ARG A 185 11.91 -3.04 -25.24
C ARG A 185 12.95 -1.93 -25.32
N ASP A 186 13.65 -1.66 -24.23
CA ASP A 186 14.81 -0.76 -24.17
C ASP A 186 16.09 -1.37 -24.79
N GLY A 187 16.02 -2.58 -25.35
CA GLY A 187 17.13 -3.23 -26.03
C GLY A 187 18.18 -3.83 -25.08
N ARG A 188 17.82 -4.07 -23.80
CA ARG A 188 18.74 -4.73 -22.87
C ARG A 188 19.10 -6.13 -23.34
N SER A 189 20.38 -6.47 -23.24
CA SER A 189 20.84 -7.82 -23.51
C SER A 189 20.20 -8.81 -22.54
N ILE A 190 20.03 -10.06 -22.97
CA ILE A 190 19.39 -11.11 -22.16
C ILE A 190 20.09 -11.29 -20.81
N GLY A 191 21.43 -11.23 -20.76
CA GLY A 191 22.19 -11.34 -19.52
C GLY A 191 21.91 -10.21 -18.54
N ARG A 192 21.74 -8.98 -19.04
CA ARG A 192 21.38 -7.84 -18.18
C ARG A 192 19.93 -7.94 -17.69
N LEU A 193 19.03 -8.38 -18.56
CA LEU A 193 17.63 -8.61 -18.22
C LEU A 193 17.49 -9.67 -17.11
N THR A 194 18.23 -10.78 -17.21
CA THR A 194 18.26 -11.81 -16.16
C THR A 194 18.81 -11.26 -14.85
N ALA A 195 19.88 -10.45 -14.89
CA ALA A 195 20.44 -9.83 -13.69
C ALA A 195 19.46 -8.84 -13.03
N ASP A 196 18.76 -8.03 -13.82
CA ASP A 196 17.72 -7.12 -13.31
C ASP A 196 16.55 -7.90 -12.72
N ALA A 197 16.06 -8.94 -13.40
CA ALA A 197 14.99 -9.79 -12.89
C ALA A 197 15.37 -10.46 -11.58
N ALA A 198 16.60 -10.98 -11.45
CA ALA A 198 17.09 -11.57 -10.20
C ALA A 198 17.13 -10.54 -9.06
N LEU A 199 17.62 -9.32 -9.34
CA LEU A 199 17.62 -8.20 -8.38
C LEU A 199 16.19 -7.86 -7.93
N TRP A 200 15.26 -7.75 -8.88
CA TRP A 200 13.87 -7.39 -8.63
C TRP A 200 13.12 -8.46 -7.83
N ILE A 201 13.33 -9.73 -8.13
CA ILE A 201 12.77 -10.85 -7.36
C ILE A 201 13.35 -10.84 -5.94
N GLY A 202 14.67 -10.68 -5.80
CA GLY A 202 15.32 -10.58 -4.49
C GLY A 202 14.80 -9.40 -3.66
N ALA A 203 14.54 -8.27 -4.30
CA ALA A 203 13.94 -7.10 -3.64
C ALA A 203 12.47 -7.30 -3.25
N ALA A 204 11.73 -8.21 -3.90
CA ALA A 204 10.34 -8.49 -3.54
C ALA A 204 10.20 -9.53 -2.41
N LEU A 205 11.15 -10.46 -2.29
CA LEU A 205 11.02 -11.65 -1.44
C LEU A 205 11.83 -11.58 -0.12
N PHE A 206 12.22 -10.38 0.31
CA PHE A 206 12.98 -10.20 1.56
C PHE A 206 12.16 -10.43 2.83
#